data_AF-A0A9P6G1K3-F1
#
_entry.id   AF-A0A9P6G1K3-F1
#
_cell.length_a   1.000
_cell.length_b   1.000
_cell.length_c   1.000
_cell.angle_alpha   90.00
_cell.angle_beta   90.00
_cell.angle_gamma   90.00
#
_symmetry.space_group_name_H-M   'P 1'
#
loop_
_entity.id
_entity.type
_entity.pdbx_description
1 polymer ?
#
loop_
_entity_poly.entity_id
_entity_poly.type
_entity_poly.pdbx_seq_one_letter_code
_entity_poly.pdbx_strand_id
1 'polypeptide(L)'
;MRSDHSSQSQFCSDINSNHDFSDDDEGSYDLVESEQHRDPSSALSSKWDGAGDPLLHQILRDQGHGTAYSLERFAAFLQSQFCFENLAFWLAARHYKMSAQSLLSRIRESSPQFNLHQDSLPFITQAQTREFSDLQSDMLILLESFILPNTNSPYELNLSDKIRGRILKAVAEGNYHPRLLAPAVDAVDDLMKSSSYPLFLESVCEGANSLEQSDRDSSSNGSIATLGLCSRNDSKGSLYSAATAHYDYEGLIHNLCNNIDGDAHQHHHELEASGDSDHDHDNGHDRPWGLKAKLHFKVVSKALRRSSHAHAKFVDL
;
A
#
# COMPACT_ATOMS: atom_id res chain seq x y z
N MET A 1 5.34 -9.31 -68.73
CA MET A 1 4.52 -10.28 -67.97
C MET A 1 4.95 -10.18 -66.53
N ARG A 2 4.07 -9.64 -65.68
CA ARG A 2 4.25 -9.45 -64.23
C ARG A 2 3.84 -10.75 -63.52
N SER A 3 4.59 -11.15 -62.51
CA SER A 3 4.23 -12.24 -61.61
C SER A 3 4.34 -11.71 -60.19
N ASP A 4 3.18 -11.35 -59.64
CA ASP A 4 2.99 -10.96 -58.25
C ASP A 4 3.00 -12.21 -57.36
N HIS A 5 3.90 -12.26 -56.36
CA HIS A 5 3.82 -13.21 -55.27
C HIS A 5 3.30 -12.50 -54.02
N SER A 6 2.00 -12.61 -53.82
CA SER A 6 1.29 -12.32 -52.57
C SER A 6 1.61 -13.41 -51.56
N SER A 7 2.28 -13.05 -50.46
CA SER A 7 2.46 -13.93 -49.30
C SER A 7 1.58 -13.44 -48.16
N GLN A 8 0.43 -14.09 -47.99
CA GLN A 8 -0.40 -14.00 -46.80
C GLN A 8 0.32 -14.71 -45.64
N SER A 9 0.65 -13.96 -44.60
CA SER A 9 1.11 -14.47 -43.31
C SER A 9 -0.09 -14.67 -42.40
N GLN A 10 -0.44 -15.93 -42.14
CA GLN A 10 -1.58 -16.35 -41.33
C GLN A 10 -1.10 -17.43 -40.36
N PHE A 11 -0.62 -17.04 -39.17
CA PHE A 11 -0.24 -17.89 -38.01
C PHE A 11 0.16 -16.90 -36.88
N CYS A 12 -0.21 -16.99 -35.60
CA CYS A 12 -0.96 -17.96 -34.80
C CYS A 12 -1.86 -17.18 -33.81
N SER A 13 -3.14 -17.55 -33.76
CA SER A 13 -3.94 -17.47 -32.53
C SER A 13 -3.60 -18.68 -31.65
N ASP A 14 -3.94 -18.64 -30.37
CA ASP A 14 -3.98 -19.79 -29.43
C ASP A 14 -2.79 -19.95 -28.49
N ILE A 15 -2.78 -19.18 -27.38
CA ILE A 15 -2.41 -19.71 -26.06
C ILE A 15 -3.38 -19.10 -25.02
N ASN A 16 -4.50 -19.79 -24.82
CA ASN A 16 -5.37 -19.61 -23.66
C ASN A 16 -5.63 -20.99 -23.07
N SER A 17 -4.64 -21.52 -22.34
CA SER A 17 -4.80 -22.75 -21.56
C SER A 17 -5.07 -22.38 -20.10
N ASN A 18 -6.35 -22.35 -19.76
CA ASN A 18 -6.82 -22.48 -18.40
C ASN A 18 -6.23 -23.77 -17.81
N HIS A 19 -5.39 -23.64 -16.79
CA HIS A 19 -4.94 -24.80 -16.02
C HIS A 19 -6.03 -25.11 -14.99
N ASP A 20 -6.84 -26.09 -15.38
CA ASP A 20 -7.74 -26.88 -14.56
C ASP A 20 -6.95 -27.51 -13.40
N PHE A 21 -7.29 -27.14 -12.18
CA PHE A 21 -6.78 -27.71 -10.93
C PHE A 21 -8.00 -28.36 -10.27
N SER A 22 -8.24 -29.61 -10.65
CA SER A 22 -9.22 -30.49 -10.03
C SER A 22 -8.48 -31.64 -9.36
N ASP A 23 -9.06 -32.11 -8.24
CA ASP A 23 -8.84 -33.41 -7.59
C ASP A 23 -7.57 -33.50 -6.71
N ASP A 24 -7.55 -33.95 -5.45
CA ASP A 24 -8.45 -34.71 -4.57
C ASP A 24 -8.00 -34.47 -3.11
N ASP A 25 -8.92 -34.36 -2.13
CA ASP A 25 -8.80 -35.07 -0.84
C ASP A 25 -10.11 -34.93 -0.02
N GLU A 26 -11.00 -35.91 -0.14
CA GLU A 26 -12.12 -36.10 0.79
C GLU A 26 -11.62 -36.79 2.08
N GLY A 27 -11.26 -35.98 3.06
CA GLY A 27 -11.03 -36.42 4.44
C GLY A 27 -12.29 -36.28 5.29
N SER A 28 -13.15 -37.29 5.27
CA SER A 28 -14.30 -37.45 6.18
C SER A 28 -13.81 -37.64 7.63
N TYR A 29 -14.16 -36.71 8.53
CA TYR A 29 -14.03 -36.89 9.97
C TYR A 29 -15.42 -36.84 10.63
N ASP A 30 -15.88 -37.99 11.11
CA ASP A 30 -17.01 -38.11 12.02
C ASP A 30 -16.65 -37.48 13.37
N LEU A 31 -17.17 -36.28 13.63
CA LEU A 31 -17.04 -35.60 14.92
C LEU A 31 -18.24 -35.94 15.79
N VAL A 32 -18.01 -36.76 16.80
CA VAL A 32 -18.99 -37.18 17.80
C VAL A 32 -19.38 -35.99 18.68
N GLU A 33 -20.62 -35.52 18.54
CA GLU A 33 -21.24 -34.55 19.45
C GLU A 33 -21.27 -35.10 20.88
N SER A 34 -20.55 -34.44 21.78
CA SER A 34 -20.70 -34.59 23.23
C SER A 34 -21.28 -33.30 23.78
N GLU A 35 -22.60 -33.24 23.88
CA GLU A 35 -23.34 -32.21 24.61
C GLU A 35 -22.94 -32.22 26.09
N GLN A 36 -22.07 -31.29 26.48
CA GLN A 36 -21.83 -30.96 27.89
C GLN A 36 -22.41 -29.58 28.20
N HIS A 37 -23.48 -29.63 29.00
CA HIS A 37 -24.06 -28.56 29.79
C HIS A 37 -23.03 -27.52 30.24
N ARG A 38 -23.20 -26.26 29.80
CA ARG A 38 -22.53 -25.08 30.37
C ARG A 38 -23.57 -24.10 30.92
N ASP A 39 -23.25 -23.56 32.08
CA ASP A 39 -24.08 -22.74 32.95
C ASP A 39 -24.50 -21.37 32.35
N PRO A 40 -25.73 -20.87 32.62
CA PRO A 40 -26.29 -19.68 31.99
C PRO A 40 -26.00 -18.34 32.72
N SER A 41 -24.83 -18.16 33.35
CA SER A 41 -24.59 -17.02 34.27
C SER A 41 -23.74 -15.85 33.72
N SER A 42 -23.67 -15.62 32.41
CA SER A 42 -22.90 -14.49 31.80
C SER A 42 -23.77 -13.46 31.07
N ALA A 43 -24.94 -13.12 31.60
CA ALA A 43 -25.92 -12.23 30.96
C ALA A 43 -25.75 -10.72 31.32
N LEU A 44 -24.52 -10.19 31.28
CA LEU A 44 -24.25 -8.75 31.51
C LEU A 44 -23.38 -8.09 30.43
N SER A 45 -23.37 -8.62 29.21
CA SER A 45 -22.64 -8.01 28.09
C SER A 45 -23.46 -8.00 26.80
N SER A 46 -24.58 -7.27 26.81
CA SER A 46 -25.44 -7.11 25.62
C SER A 46 -25.92 -5.68 25.42
N LYS A 47 -25.14 -4.68 25.83
CA LYS A 47 -25.50 -3.26 25.67
C LYS A 47 -24.52 -2.49 24.77
N TRP A 48 -24.08 -3.15 23.71
CA TRP A 48 -23.66 -2.51 22.48
C TRP A 48 -24.52 -3.15 21.39
N ASP A 49 -25.55 -2.41 20.97
CA ASP A 49 -26.56 -2.88 20.04
C ASP A 49 -25.91 -3.22 18.68
N GLY A 50 -25.58 -4.51 18.48
CA GLY A 50 -25.58 -5.18 17.18
C GLY A 50 -24.59 -4.76 16.09
N ALA A 51 -23.83 -3.67 16.24
CA ALA A 51 -22.77 -3.31 15.31
C ALA A 51 -21.51 -4.11 15.68
N GLY A 52 -21.37 -5.31 15.12
CA GLY A 52 -20.15 -6.11 15.27
C GLY A 52 -18.91 -5.31 14.88
N ASP A 53 -17.75 -5.69 15.44
CA ASP A 53 -16.49 -5.00 15.18
C ASP A 53 -16.24 -4.84 13.68
N PRO A 54 -15.85 -3.64 13.21
CA PRO A 54 -15.68 -3.38 11.79
C PRO A 54 -14.51 -4.18 11.26
N LEU A 55 -14.69 -4.83 10.12
CA LEU A 55 -13.66 -5.63 9.47
C LEU A 55 -12.47 -4.73 9.11
N LEU A 56 -11.23 -5.27 9.15
CA LEU A 56 -10.03 -4.48 8.83
C LEU A 56 -10.17 -3.71 7.50
N HIS A 57 -10.71 -4.35 6.46
CA HIS A 57 -10.88 -3.69 5.16
C HIS A 57 -11.82 -2.49 5.19
N GLN A 58 -12.77 -2.43 6.14
CA GLN A 58 -13.65 -1.29 6.34
C GLN A 58 -12.84 -0.14 6.95
N ILE A 59 -12.03 -0.41 7.97
CA ILE A 59 -11.12 0.58 8.58
C ILE A 59 -10.13 1.13 7.53
N LEU A 60 -9.50 0.25 6.74
CA LEU A 60 -8.55 0.64 5.68
C LEU A 60 -9.17 1.48 4.54
N ARG A 61 -10.50 1.48 4.44
CA ARG A 61 -11.27 2.29 3.48
C ARG A 61 -11.97 3.47 4.12
N ASP A 62 -11.74 3.70 5.41
CA ASP A 62 -12.46 4.69 6.23
C ASP A 62 -13.98 4.51 6.18
N GLN A 63 -14.41 3.25 6.12
CA GLN A 63 -15.80 2.78 6.11
C GLN A 63 -16.21 2.19 7.47
N GLY A 64 -15.37 2.32 8.49
CA GLY A 64 -15.67 1.89 9.85
C GLY A 64 -16.81 2.71 10.46
N HIS A 65 -17.60 2.10 11.34
CA HIS A 65 -18.70 2.79 12.01
C HIS A 65 -18.15 3.68 13.13
N GLY A 66 -18.13 5.00 12.90
CA GLY A 66 -17.77 5.99 13.92
C GLY A 66 -16.29 6.35 13.97
N THR A 67 -15.98 7.40 14.73
CA THR A 67 -14.64 8.00 14.79
C THR A 67 -13.59 7.14 15.49
N ALA A 68 -14.01 6.09 16.21
CA ALA A 68 -13.12 5.17 16.92
C ALA A 68 -12.41 4.19 15.97
N TYR A 69 -13.02 3.89 14.82
CA TYR A 69 -12.55 2.90 13.84
C TYR A 69 -12.15 3.54 12.51
N SER A 70 -11.53 4.72 12.56
CA SER A 70 -11.04 5.41 11.38
C SER A 70 -9.66 4.90 10.93
N LEU A 71 -9.34 5.13 9.66
CA LEU A 71 -8.00 4.85 9.12
C LEU A 71 -6.93 5.61 9.90
N GLU A 72 -7.20 6.87 10.26
CA GLU A 72 -6.27 7.73 11.02
C GLU A 72 -5.94 7.13 12.39
N ARG A 73 -6.94 6.62 13.11
CA ARG A 73 -6.72 5.98 14.43
C ARG A 73 -5.92 4.70 14.31
N PHE A 74 -6.22 3.89 13.31
CA PHE A 74 -5.46 2.66 13.06
C PHE A 74 -4.01 2.97 12.65
N ALA A 75 -3.80 4.00 11.82
CA ALA A 75 -2.48 4.50 11.45
C ALA A 75 -1.65 4.93 12.67
N ALA A 76 -2.23 5.75 13.55
CA ALA A 76 -1.59 6.18 14.79
C ALA A 76 -1.27 4.99 15.71
N PHE A 77 -2.18 4.01 15.79
CA PHE A 77 -1.95 2.77 16.54
C PHE A 77 -0.75 1.99 15.98
N LEU A 78 -0.70 1.72 14.68
CA LEU A 78 0.42 1.01 14.05
C LEU A 78 1.75 1.74 14.22
N GLN A 79 1.75 3.07 14.19
CA GLN A 79 2.94 3.87 14.47
C GLN A 79 3.43 3.68 15.91
N SER A 80 2.52 3.60 16.89
CA SER A 80 2.87 3.32 18.29
C SER A 80 3.42 1.90 18.51
N GLN A 81 3.03 0.96 17.63
CA GLN A 81 3.50 -0.42 17.63
C GLN A 81 4.72 -0.66 16.71
N PHE A 82 5.28 0.40 16.11
CA PHE A 82 6.43 0.31 15.20
C PHE A 82 6.23 -0.66 14.03
N CYS A 83 5.01 -0.75 13.49
CA CYS A 83 4.67 -1.63 12.36
C CYS A 83 3.88 -0.89 11.27
N PHE A 84 4.11 0.43 11.18
CA PHE A 84 3.42 1.35 10.27
C PHE A 84 3.74 1.10 8.78
N GLU A 85 4.92 0.57 8.48
CA GLU A 85 5.38 0.24 7.14
C GLU A 85 4.42 -0.68 6.39
N ASN A 86 3.70 -1.56 7.10
CA ASN A 86 2.68 -2.44 6.55
C ASN A 86 1.51 -1.64 5.95
N LEU A 87 1.00 -0.66 6.71
CA LEU A 87 -0.07 0.21 6.23
C LEU A 87 0.43 1.14 5.11
N ALA A 88 1.62 1.72 5.28
CA ALA A 88 2.22 2.60 4.29
C ALA A 88 2.37 1.90 2.93
N PHE A 89 2.88 0.65 2.93
CA PHE A 89 2.96 -0.15 1.71
C PHE A 89 1.59 -0.44 1.11
N TRP A 90 0.60 -0.85 1.93
CA TRP A 90 -0.74 -1.16 1.46
C TRP A 90 -1.38 0.03 0.74
N LEU A 91 -1.27 1.23 1.32
CA LEU A 91 -1.76 2.48 0.72
C LEU A 91 -1.01 2.82 -0.58
N ALA A 92 0.32 2.72 -0.58
CA ALA A 92 1.14 3.01 -1.75
C ALA A 92 0.86 2.03 -2.92
N ALA A 93 0.72 0.74 -2.64
CA ALA A 93 0.37 -0.28 -3.62
C ALA A 93 -1.05 -0.09 -4.17
N ARG A 94 -2.00 0.31 -3.33
CA ARG A 94 -3.36 0.68 -3.76
C ARG A 94 -3.34 1.90 -4.68
N HIS A 95 -2.61 2.95 -4.34
CA HIS A 95 -2.44 4.14 -5.18
C HIS A 95 -1.85 3.77 -6.54
N TYR A 96 -0.73 3.04 -6.54
CA TYR A 96 -0.09 2.55 -7.76
C TYR A 96 -1.04 1.78 -8.67
N LYS A 97 -1.86 0.88 -8.08
CA LYS A 97 -2.88 0.13 -8.82
C LYS A 97 -3.90 1.05 -9.49
N MET A 98 -4.38 2.08 -8.82
CA MET A 98 -5.33 3.05 -9.39
C MET A 98 -4.70 3.84 -10.54
N SER A 99 -3.47 4.34 -10.36
CA SER A 99 -2.73 5.07 -11.40
C SER A 99 -2.48 4.19 -12.64
N ALA A 100 -2.07 2.94 -12.44
CA ALA A 100 -1.87 1.98 -13.52
C ALA A 100 -3.17 1.67 -14.28
N GLN A 101 -4.29 1.51 -13.56
CA GLN A 101 -5.61 1.25 -14.16
C GLN A 101 -6.14 2.45 -14.94
N SER A 102 -5.95 3.66 -14.42
CA SER A 102 -6.30 4.91 -15.11
C SER A 102 -5.53 5.04 -16.41
N LEU A 103 -4.19 4.89 -16.34
CA LEU A 103 -3.32 4.93 -17.52
C LEU A 103 -3.71 3.88 -18.55
N LEU A 104 -3.92 2.63 -18.12
CA LEU A 104 -4.31 1.53 -19.01
C LEU A 104 -5.63 1.82 -19.71
N SER A 105 -6.63 2.36 -18.98
CA SER A 105 -7.93 2.70 -19.55
C SER A 105 -7.81 3.78 -20.62
N ARG A 106 -7.05 4.85 -20.34
CA ARG A 106 -6.80 5.94 -21.30
C ARG A 106 -6.06 5.46 -22.56
N ILE A 107 -5.01 4.65 -22.40
CA ILE A 107 -4.20 4.20 -23.54
C ILE A 107 -4.96 3.17 -24.39
N ARG A 108 -5.71 2.25 -23.77
CA ARG A 108 -6.36 1.12 -24.44
C ARG A 108 -7.37 1.54 -25.51
N GLU A 109 -7.98 2.72 -25.38
CA GLU A 109 -8.85 3.30 -26.40
C GLU A 109 -8.12 3.56 -27.72
N SER A 110 -6.87 4.03 -27.63
CA SER A 110 -6.02 4.31 -28.80
C SER A 110 -5.16 3.13 -29.24
N SER A 111 -4.75 2.28 -28.28
CA SER A 111 -3.70 1.28 -28.46
C SER A 111 -4.04 0.00 -27.70
N PRO A 112 -4.89 -0.88 -28.26
CA PRO A 112 -5.37 -2.09 -27.57
C PRO A 112 -4.27 -3.11 -27.23
N GLN A 113 -3.10 -3.00 -27.87
CA GLN A 113 -1.94 -3.89 -27.67
C GLN A 113 -1.09 -3.49 -26.45
N PHE A 114 -1.29 -2.30 -25.88
CA PHE A 114 -0.53 -1.83 -24.73
C PHE A 114 -0.86 -2.63 -23.46
N ASN A 115 0.16 -3.13 -22.76
CA ASN A 115 -0.02 -4.01 -21.59
C ASN A 115 0.88 -3.69 -20.38
N LEU A 116 1.25 -2.41 -20.17
CA LEU A 116 2.14 -1.97 -19.08
C LEU A 116 3.50 -2.70 -19.06
N HIS A 117 3.92 -3.22 -20.21
CA HIS A 117 5.24 -3.80 -20.44
C HIS A 117 6.11 -2.82 -21.23
N GLN A 118 7.42 -2.83 -21.00
CA GLN A 118 8.36 -1.98 -21.73
C GLN A 118 8.34 -2.24 -23.25
N ASP A 119 8.05 -3.48 -23.66
CA ASP A 119 7.91 -3.83 -25.08
C ASP A 119 6.69 -3.20 -25.77
N SER A 120 5.77 -2.61 -24.99
CA SER A 120 4.62 -1.88 -25.55
C SER A 120 4.92 -0.45 -25.95
N LEU A 121 6.12 0.06 -25.65
CA LEU A 121 6.52 1.44 -25.97
C LEU A 121 6.35 1.83 -27.46
N PRO A 122 6.59 0.96 -28.45
CA PRO A 122 6.41 1.32 -29.86
C PRO A 122 4.95 1.60 -30.25
N PHE A 123 3.98 1.20 -29.44
CA PHE A 123 2.54 1.32 -29.76
C PHE A 123 1.90 2.59 -29.22
N ILE A 124 2.61 3.37 -28.39
CA ILE A 124 2.02 4.51 -27.69
C ILE A 124 2.63 5.83 -28.16
N THR A 125 1.90 6.93 -27.94
CA THR A 125 2.38 8.27 -28.27
C THR A 125 3.47 8.74 -27.31
N GLN A 126 4.16 9.83 -27.65
CA GLN A 126 5.16 10.43 -26.78
C GLN A 126 4.59 10.91 -25.43
N ALA A 127 3.37 11.46 -25.43
CA ALA A 127 2.70 11.89 -24.20
C ALA A 127 2.41 10.68 -23.30
N GLN A 128 1.82 9.61 -23.85
CA GLN A 128 1.55 8.36 -23.14
C GLN A 128 2.84 7.69 -22.64
N THR A 129 3.95 7.81 -23.38
CA THR A 129 5.27 7.32 -22.95
C THR A 129 5.74 8.01 -21.68
N ARG A 130 5.48 9.31 -21.54
CA ARG A 130 5.82 10.07 -20.33
C ARG A 130 5.00 9.57 -19.13
N GLU A 131 3.68 9.45 -19.28
CA GLU A 131 2.82 8.92 -18.22
C GLU A 131 3.23 7.49 -17.80
N PHE A 132 3.58 6.64 -18.76
CA PHE A 132 4.09 5.31 -18.45
C PHE A 132 5.45 5.36 -17.73
N SER A 133 6.34 6.28 -18.11
CA SER A 133 7.63 6.49 -17.41
C SER A 133 7.43 6.98 -15.97
N ASP A 134 6.41 7.80 -15.71
CA ASP A 134 6.07 8.26 -14.36
C ASP A 134 5.58 7.06 -13.53
N LEU A 135 4.68 6.24 -14.07
CA LEU A 135 4.25 4.99 -13.43
C LEU A 135 5.41 4.01 -13.19
N GLN A 136 6.36 3.89 -14.11
CA GLN A 136 7.57 3.07 -13.90
C GLN A 136 8.39 3.58 -12.71
N SER A 137 8.48 4.90 -12.55
CA SER A 137 9.18 5.53 -11.44
C SER A 137 8.48 5.22 -10.10
N ASP A 138 7.15 5.27 -10.05
CA ASP A 138 6.37 4.92 -8.85
C ASP A 138 6.60 3.45 -8.42
N MET A 139 6.64 2.51 -9.37
CA MET A 139 6.96 1.11 -9.06
C MET A 139 8.36 0.99 -8.46
N LEU A 140 9.36 1.68 -9.03
CA LEU A 140 10.73 1.62 -8.51
C LEU A 140 10.84 2.19 -7.09
N ILE A 141 10.11 3.27 -6.79
CA ILE A 141 10.04 3.84 -5.44
C ILE A 141 9.44 2.82 -4.46
N LEU A 142 8.36 2.13 -4.84
CA LEU A 142 7.78 1.04 -4.04
C LEU A 142 8.80 -0.07 -3.77
N LEU A 143 9.53 -0.50 -4.81
CA LEU A 143 10.52 -1.56 -4.65
C LEU A 143 11.65 -1.17 -3.71
N GLU A 144 12.19 0.04 -3.87
CA GLU A 144 13.30 0.56 -3.05
C GLU A 144 12.90 0.76 -1.60
N SER A 145 11.68 1.26 -1.37
CA SER A 145 11.18 1.58 -0.04
C SER A 145 10.78 0.32 0.73
N PHE A 146 10.14 -0.66 0.10
CA PHE A 146 9.45 -1.71 0.85
C PHE A 146 9.94 -3.15 0.56
N ILE A 147 10.57 -3.41 -0.58
CA ILE A 147 10.74 -4.80 -1.08
C ILE A 147 12.22 -5.20 -1.20
N LEU A 148 13.10 -4.30 -1.64
CA LEU A 148 14.50 -4.62 -1.86
C LEU A 148 15.20 -4.96 -0.52
N PRO A 149 15.92 -6.11 -0.45
CA PRO A 149 16.63 -6.49 0.77
C PRO A 149 17.85 -5.58 0.99
N ASN A 150 18.18 -5.32 2.25
CA ASN A 150 19.44 -4.68 2.65
C ASN A 150 19.67 -3.29 2.05
N THR A 151 18.60 -2.56 1.67
CA THR A 151 18.71 -1.18 1.15
C THR A 151 18.90 -0.15 2.25
N ASN A 152 19.09 -0.58 3.51
CA ASN A 152 18.94 0.25 4.71
C ASN A 152 17.59 0.98 4.74
N SER A 153 16.59 0.50 3.98
CA SER A 153 15.25 1.06 4.08
C SER A 153 14.70 0.76 5.47
N PRO A 154 14.25 1.78 6.22
CA PRO A 154 13.59 1.56 7.50
C PRO A 154 12.21 0.92 7.34
N TYR A 155 11.72 0.76 6.10
CA TYR A 155 10.39 0.27 5.77
C TYR A 155 10.40 -1.08 5.04
N GLU A 156 11.51 -1.82 5.10
CA GLU A 156 11.60 -3.15 4.50
C GLU A 156 10.53 -4.09 5.10
N LEU A 157 9.68 -4.65 4.23
CA LEU A 157 8.62 -5.55 4.65
C LEU A 157 9.13 -6.96 4.93
N ASN A 158 8.47 -7.63 5.86
CA ASN A 158 8.68 -9.05 6.14
C ASN A 158 8.01 -9.95 5.07
N LEU A 159 8.53 -9.92 3.84
CA LEU A 159 8.07 -10.75 2.73
C LEU A 159 8.98 -11.96 2.52
N SER A 160 8.36 -13.10 2.19
CA SER A 160 9.10 -14.29 1.77
C SER A 160 9.95 -14.03 0.51
N ASP A 161 11.10 -14.70 0.43
CA ASP A 161 12.02 -14.59 -0.72
C ASP A 161 11.35 -14.96 -2.04
N LYS A 162 10.37 -15.88 -2.02
CA LYS A 162 9.61 -16.28 -3.19
C LYS A 162 8.78 -15.12 -3.76
N ILE A 163 8.06 -14.40 -2.90
CA ILE A 163 7.23 -13.25 -3.31
C ILE A 163 8.15 -12.13 -3.81
N ARG A 164 9.17 -11.80 -3.03
CA ARG A 164 10.16 -10.75 -3.32
C ARG A 164 10.87 -11.01 -4.65
N GLY A 165 11.45 -12.20 -4.81
CA GLY A 165 12.16 -12.60 -6.02
C GLY A 165 11.28 -12.58 -7.27
N ARG A 166 10.00 -12.99 -7.16
CA ARG A 166 9.04 -12.93 -8.27
C ARG A 166 8.79 -11.49 -8.73
N ILE A 167 8.56 -10.57 -7.80
CA ILE A 167 8.31 -9.15 -8.12
C ILE A 167 9.55 -8.55 -8.78
N LEU A 168 10.72 -8.71 -8.16
CA LEU A 168 11.97 -8.13 -8.64
C LEU A 168 12.35 -8.66 -10.03
N LYS A 169 12.16 -9.96 -10.27
CA LYS A 169 12.40 -10.58 -11.57
C LYS A 169 11.48 -9.98 -12.65
N ALA A 170 10.18 -9.91 -12.39
CA ALA A 170 9.22 -9.39 -13.37
C ALA A 170 9.47 -7.92 -13.72
N VAL A 171 9.80 -7.09 -12.73
CA VAL A 171 10.13 -5.67 -12.98
C VAL A 171 11.45 -5.53 -13.73
N ALA A 172 12.45 -6.38 -13.45
CA ALA A 172 13.70 -6.41 -14.20
C ALA A 172 13.51 -6.84 -15.67
N GLU A 173 12.46 -7.62 -15.96
CA GLU A 173 12.03 -8.01 -17.31
C GLU A 173 11.20 -6.90 -18.01
N GLY A 174 10.91 -5.79 -17.33
CA GLY A 174 10.16 -4.67 -17.89
C GLY A 174 8.65 -4.75 -17.71
N ASN A 175 8.17 -5.63 -16.83
CA ASN A 175 6.75 -5.77 -16.49
C ASN A 175 6.37 -4.87 -15.30
N TYR A 176 5.47 -3.91 -15.53
CA TYR A 176 4.99 -2.95 -14.54
C TYR A 176 3.48 -3.11 -14.26
N HIS A 177 2.95 -4.32 -14.44
CA HIS A 177 1.53 -4.56 -14.18
C HIS A 177 1.25 -4.58 -12.66
N PRO A 178 0.19 -3.90 -12.16
CA PRO A 178 -0.09 -3.82 -10.71
C PRO A 178 -0.40 -5.17 -10.05
N ARG A 179 -0.84 -6.17 -10.84
CA ARG A 179 -1.03 -7.56 -10.36
C ARG A 179 0.26 -8.20 -9.81
N LEU A 180 1.43 -7.68 -10.16
CA LEU A 180 2.69 -8.18 -9.60
C LEU A 180 2.77 -7.97 -8.08
N LEU A 181 2.17 -6.88 -7.57
CA LEU A 181 2.19 -6.55 -6.14
C LEU A 181 1.13 -7.31 -5.34
N ALA A 182 0.14 -7.95 -5.99
CA ALA A 182 -0.97 -8.58 -5.29
C ALA A 182 -0.53 -9.59 -4.20
N PRO A 183 0.42 -10.52 -4.46
CA PRO A 183 0.85 -11.46 -3.42
C PRO A 183 1.52 -10.79 -2.21
N ALA A 184 2.19 -9.65 -2.42
CA ALA A 184 2.79 -8.89 -1.32
C ALA A 184 1.72 -8.11 -0.54
N VAL A 185 0.74 -7.53 -1.23
CA VAL A 185 -0.41 -6.85 -0.61
C VAL A 185 -1.22 -7.84 0.24
N ASP A 186 -1.51 -9.04 -0.28
CA ASP A 186 -2.25 -10.07 0.43
C ASP A 186 -1.48 -10.52 1.70
N ALA A 187 -0.16 -10.74 1.58
CA ALA A 187 0.68 -11.11 2.72
C ALA A 187 0.71 -10.03 3.82
N VAL A 188 0.77 -8.75 3.43
CA VAL A 188 0.77 -7.62 4.37
C VAL A 188 -0.61 -7.42 5.00
N ASP A 189 -1.69 -7.60 4.24
CA ASP A 189 -3.06 -7.55 4.72
C ASP A 189 -3.33 -8.67 5.74
N ASP A 190 -2.94 -9.91 5.43
CA ASP A 190 -3.05 -11.05 6.35
C ASP A 190 -2.18 -10.87 7.62
N LEU A 191 -0.99 -10.29 7.48
CA LEU A 191 -0.15 -9.94 8.61
C LEU A 191 -0.85 -8.93 9.51
N MET A 192 -1.35 -7.82 8.98
CA MET A 192 -2.08 -6.82 9.78
C MET A 192 -3.34 -7.41 10.43
N LYS A 193 -4.11 -8.23 9.72
CA LYS A 193 -5.30 -8.92 10.24
C LYS A 193 -4.99 -9.85 11.40
N SER A 194 -3.88 -10.58 11.35
CA SER A 194 -3.54 -11.60 12.34
C SER A 194 -2.74 -11.07 13.53
N SER A 195 -2.10 -9.91 13.39
CA SER A 195 -1.24 -9.33 14.44
C SER A 195 -1.79 -8.02 15.02
N SER A 196 -1.76 -6.94 14.25
CA SER A 196 -2.06 -5.59 14.76
C SER A 196 -3.54 -5.31 14.93
N TYR A 197 -4.40 -5.88 14.07
CA TYR A 197 -5.83 -5.58 14.07
C TYR A 197 -6.57 -6.02 15.35
N PRO A 198 -6.38 -7.24 15.90
CA PRO A 198 -7.02 -7.62 17.16
C PRO A 198 -6.62 -6.71 18.32
N LEU A 199 -5.34 -6.35 18.40
CA LEU A 199 -4.81 -5.45 19.44
C LEU A 199 -5.38 -4.03 19.29
N PHE A 200 -5.60 -3.58 18.05
CA PHE A 200 -6.27 -2.30 17.81
C PHE A 200 -7.70 -2.31 18.37
N LEU A 201 -8.48 -3.37 18.11
CA LEU A 201 -9.85 -3.48 18.64
C LEU A 201 -9.85 -3.46 20.18
N GLU A 202 -8.96 -4.22 20.82
CA GLU A 202 -8.79 -4.21 22.27
C GLU A 202 -8.47 -2.80 22.80
N SER A 203 -7.56 -2.08 22.13
CA SER A 203 -7.19 -0.71 22.53
C SER A 203 -8.35 0.29 22.45
N VAL A 204 -9.27 0.10 21.48
CA VAL A 204 -10.47 0.93 21.34
C VAL A 204 -11.46 0.63 22.46
N CYS A 205 -11.65 -0.65 22.82
CA CYS A 205 -12.53 -1.05 23.92
C CYS A 205 -12.04 -0.52 25.29
N GLU A 206 -10.73 -0.55 25.55
CA GLU A 206 -10.16 -0.01 26.78
C GLU A 206 -10.36 1.51 26.91
N GLY A 207 -10.23 2.24 25.81
CA GLY A 207 -10.45 3.69 25.77
C GLY A 207 -11.89 4.09 26.12
N ALA A 208 -12.88 3.29 25.74
CA ALA A 208 -14.29 3.56 26.05
C ALA A 208 -14.58 3.42 27.56
N ASN A 209 -14.00 2.43 28.22
CA ASN A 209 -14.23 2.15 29.64
C ASN A 209 -13.61 3.21 30.57
N SER A 210 -12.48 3.81 30.16
CA SER A 210 -11.80 4.83 30.99
C SER A 210 -12.59 6.14 31.11
N LEU A 211 -13.50 6.45 30.18
CA LEU A 211 -14.27 7.70 30.21
C LEU A 211 -15.44 7.65 31.20
N GLU A 212 -16.04 6.47 31.44
CA GLU A 212 -17.20 6.37 32.34
C GLU A 212 -16.82 6.46 33.83
N GLN A 213 -15.56 6.22 34.18
CA GLN A 213 -15.13 6.17 35.56
C GLN A 213 -14.80 7.55 36.16
N SER A 214 -14.50 8.56 35.32
CA SER A 214 -14.19 9.92 35.80
C SER A 214 -15.40 10.73 36.27
N ASP A 215 -16.61 10.40 35.83
CA ASP A 215 -17.82 11.19 36.14
C ASP A 215 -18.48 10.79 37.47
N ARG A 216 -18.12 9.65 38.07
CA ARG A 216 -18.77 9.15 39.30
C ARG A 216 -18.11 9.60 40.61
N ASP A 217 -16.84 9.97 40.59
CA ASP A 217 -16.12 10.35 41.82
C ASP A 217 -16.24 11.84 42.21
N SER A 218 -16.96 12.64 41.42
CA SER A 218 -17.14 14.08 41.70
C SER A 218 -18.32 14.41 42.63
N SER A 219 -18.95 13.44 43.32
CA SER A 219 -20.19 13.66 44.08
C SER A 219 -20.20 13.31 45.58
N SER A 220 -19.06 13.14 46.26
CA SER A 220 -19.05 13.03 47.74
C SER A 220 -18.11 14.01 48.45
N ASN A 221 -18.73 15.10 48.91
CA ASN A 221 -18.45 16.04 50.01
C ASN A 221 -17.14 15.98 50.82
N GLY A 222 -16.64 17.19 51.13
CA GLY A 222 -15.40 17.44 51.84
C GLY A 222 -15.28 16.93 53.29
N SER A 223 -14.03 16.68 53.68
CA SER A 223 -13.48 16.98 55.00
C SER A 223 -11.95 16.87 54.97
N ILE A 224 -11.33 17.81 55.68
CA ILE A 224 -9.89 18.03 55.86
C ILE A 224 -9.31 16.98 56.83
N ALA A 225 -8.22 16.29 56.45
CA ALA A 225 -7.15 15.85 57.37
C ALA A 225 -5.91 15.30 56.62
N THR A 226 -4.95 16.20 56.39
CA THR A 226 -3.52 16.15 56.75
C THR A 226 -2.84 14.83 57.18
N LEU A 227 -1.71 14.54 56.49
CA LEU A 227 -0.52 13.70 56.76
C LEU A 227 -0.54 12.18 56.51
N GLY A 228 0.40 11.72 55.69
CA GLY A 228 0.91 10.34 55.74
C GLY A 228 1.46 9.80 54.42
N LEU A 229 2.73 10.09 54.15
CA LEU A 229 3.56 9.59 53.04
C LEU A 229 3.40 8.09 52.75
N CYS A 230 3.26 7.72 51.47
CA CYS A 230 4.15 6.79 50.75
C CYS A 230 3.73 6.62 49.28
N SER A 231 4.74 6.60 48.41
CA SER A 231 4.76 5.94 47.08
C SER A 231 4.10 6.61 45.87
N ARG A 232 4.99 7.31 45.15
CA ARG A 232 5.13 7.33 43.68
C ARG A 232 3.85 7.56 42.87
N ASN A 233 3.50 8.84 42.83
CA ASN A 233 2.88 9.45 41.67
C ASN A 233 3.81 9.29 40.45
N ASP A 234 3.56 8.30 39.60
CA ASP A 234 3.79 8.44 38.17
C ASP A 234 2.42 8.73 37.55
N SER A 235 2.04 10.00 37.59
CA SER A 235 0.95 10.56 36.80
C SER A 235 1.34 10.48 35.31
N LYS A 236 1.25 9.27 34.73
CA LYS A 236 1.07 9.12 33.29
C LYS A 236 -0.37 9.47 32.96
N GLY A 237 -0.68 10.76 33.05
CA GLY A 237 -1.65 11.31 32.12
C GLY A 237 -1.16 10.90 30.73
N SER A 238 -1.97 10.10 30.04
CA SER A 238 -1.70 9.57 28.70
C SER A 238 -1.70 10.72 27.69
N LEU A 239 -0.67 11.55 27.81
CA LEU A 239 -0.15 12.36 26.75
C LEU A 239 0.53 11.37 25.82
N TYR A 240 -0.22 10.86 24.84
CA TYR A 240 0.34 10.68 23.50
C TYR A 240 0.65 12.08 22.91
N SER A 241 1.46 12.86 23.63
CA SER A 241 2.36 13.84 23.07
C SER A 241 3.69 13.11 23.00
N ALA A 242 3.72 12.07 22.15
CA ALA A 242 4.97 11.52 21.71
C ALA A 242 5.67 12.68 20.99
N ALA A 243 6.77 13.15 21.55
CA ALA A 243 7.88 13.65 20.75
C ALA A 243 8.42 12.45 19.96
N THR A 244 7.61 11.94 19.03
CA THR A 244 7.98 10.96 18.04
C THR A 244 9.07 11.65 17.25
N ALA A 245 10.26 11.03 17.16
CA ALA A 245 11.20 11.37 16.11
C ALA A 245 10.37 11.49 14.83
N HIS A 246 10.35 12.69 14.26
CA HIS A 246 9.53 13.05 13.11
C HIS A 246 10.14 12.34 11.89
N TYR A 247 10.00 11.02 11.85
CA TYR A 247 10.18 10.26 10.63
C TYR A 247 9.19 10.86 9.64
N ASP A 248 9.70 11.29 8.49
CA ASP A 248 8.95 12.00 7.44
C ASP A 248 7.98 11.05 6.71
N TYR A 249 7.17 10.33 7.49
CA TYR A 249 6.04 9.54 7.00
C TYR A 249 5.02 10.45 6.32
N GLU A 250 4.84 11.65 6.86
CA GLU A 250 4.04 12.72 6.26
C GLU A 250 4.55 13.08 4.87
N GLY A 251 5.86 13.28 4.65
CA GLY A 251 6.39 13.54 3.32
C GLY A 251 6.21 12.40 2.33
N LEU A 252 6.33 11.15 2.78
CA LEU A 252 6.09 9.97 1.93
C LEU A 252 4.59 9.85 1.58
N ILE A 253 3.71 9.98 2.58
CA ILE A 253 2.26 9.88 2.42
C ILE A 253 1.72 11.08 1.65
N HIS A 254 2.19 12.29 1.91
CA HIS A 254 1.78 13.51 1.21
C HIS A 254 2.23 13.48 -0.26
N ASN A 255 3.43 12.96 -0.58
CA ASN A 255 3.81 12.73 -1.98
C ASN A 255 2.96 11.63 -2.66
N LEU A 256 2.54 10.60 -1.92
CA LEU A 256 1.68 9.55 -2.44
C LEU A 256 0.21 9.99 -2.55
N CYS A 257 -0.27 10.86 -1.66
CA CYS A 257 -1.66 11.29 -1.54
C CYS A 257 -1.98 12.54 -2.36
N ASN A 258 -1.06 13.49 -2.55
CA ASN A 258 -1.33 14.70 -3.34
C ASN A 258 -1.55 14.42 -4.84
N ASN A 259 -1.20 13.22 -5.32
CA ASN A 259 -1.53 12.77 -6.66
C ASN A 259 -2.98 12.25 -6.79
N ILE A 260 -3.75 12.14 -5.69
CA ILE A 260 -5.10 11.56 -5.66
C ILE A 260 -6.18 12.58 -6.03
N ASP A 261 -6.05 13.84 -5.61
CA ASP A 261 -7.11 14.85 -5.78
C ASP A 261 -6.93 15.73 -7.03
N GLY A 262 -5.82 15.60 -7.74
CA GLY A 262 -5.47 16.48 -8.87
C GLY A 262 -6.16 16.19 -10.21
N ASP A 263 -6.72 14.99 -10.42
CA ASP A 263 -7.17 14.55 -11.76
C ASP A 263 -8.70 14.72 -11.99
N ALA A 264 -9.45 15.25 -11.02
CA ALA A 264 -10.92 15.41 -11.12
C ALA A 264 -11.39 16.78 -11.66
N HIS A 265 -10.50 17.78 -11.81
CA HIS A 265 -10.93 19.16 -12.15
C HIS A 265 -10.22 19.81 -13.35
N GLN A 266 -9.31 19.14 -14.05
CA GLN A 266 -8.51 19.76 -15.12
C GLN A 266 -9.03 19.51 -16.55
N HIS A 267 -10.35 19.47 -16.77
CA HIS A 267 -10.91 19.31 -18.13
C HIS A 267 -12.07 20.27 -18.43
N HIS A 268 -11.93 21.56 -18.11
CA HIS A 268 -12.77 22.62 -18.70
C HIS A 268 -12.10 24.00 -18.55
N HIS A 269 -11.06 24.31 -19.32
CA HIS A 269 -10.76 25.67 -19.80
C HIS A 269 -9.47 25.67 -20.62
N GLU A 270 -9.56 25.49 -21.93
CA GLU A 270 -8.52 26.01 -22.84
C GLU A 270 -9.09 26.24 -24.23
N LEU A 271 -9.80 27.36 -24.40
CA LEU A 271 -9.93 28.05 -25.68
C LEU A 271 -9.78 29.55 -25.42
N GLU A 272 -8.92 30.15 -26.25
CA GLU A 272 -8.65 31.58 -26.42
C GLU A 272 -7.64 32.23 -25.46
N ALA A 273 -6.40 32.41 -25.94
CA ALA A 273 -5.93 33.75 -26.33
C ALA A 273 -4.51 33.69 -26.95
N SER A 274 -4.44 34.11 -28.21
CA SER A 274 -3.21 34.53 -28.89
C SER A 274 -2.72 35.87 -28.30
N GLY A 275 -1.46 35.93 -27.89
CA GLY A 275 -0.85 37.15 -27.36
C GLY A 275 0.67 37.08 -27.44
N ASP A 276 1.19 37.61 -28.54
CA ASP A 276 2.59 37.82 -28.90
C ASP A 276 3.28 38.80 -27.93
N SER A 277 4.42 38.42 -27.32
CA SER A 277 5.34 39.33 -26.59
C SER A 277 6.66 38.64 -26.22
N ASP A 278 7.71 38.96 -26.97
CA ASP A 278 9.12 38.71 -26.66
C ASP A 278 9.55 39.45 -25.38
N HIS A 279 10.08 38.75 -24.37
CA HIS A 279 11.04 39.30 -23.39
C HIS A 279 11.90 38.21 -22.77
N ASP A 280 13.18 38.20 -23.16
CA ASP A 280 14.26 37.43 -22.56
C ASP A 280 14.58 37.92 -21.14
N HIS A 281 14.36 37.08 -20.14
CA HIS A 281 15.06 37.17 -18.86
C HIS A 281 15.54 35.78 -18.42
N ASP A 282 16.83 35.57 -18.65
CA ASP A 282 17.67 34.52 -18.08
C ASP A 282 17.71 34.66 -16.55
N ASN A 283 17.08 33.72 -15.85
CA ASN A 283 17.26 33.50 -14.43
C ASN A 283 17.47 32.00 -14.19
N GLY A 284 18.74 31.61 -14.20
CA GLY A 284 19.16 30.32 -13.68
C GLY A 284 18.89 30.21 -12.19
N HIS A 285 17.98 29.31 -11.82
CA HIS A 285 18.04 28.47 -10.62
C HIS A 285 16.84 27.52 -10.65
N ASP A 286 17.00 26.36 -11.29
CA ASP A 286 16.45 25.08 -10.84
C ASP A 286 16.85 23.98 -11.83
N ARG A 287 17.67 23.03 -11.37
CA ARG A 287 18.04 21.88 -12.19
C ARG A 287 16.84 20.91 -12.24
N PRO A 288 16.38 20.49 -13.42
CA PRO A 288 15.23 19.62 -13.55
C PRO A 288 15.53 18.24 -12.96
N TRP A 289 14.62 17.75 -12.11
CA TRP A 289 14.63 16.41 -11.49
C TRP A 289 14.91 15.27 -12.48
N GLY A 290 14.63 15.45 -13.78
CA GLY A 290 14.91 14.48 -14.84
C GLY A 290 16.37 14.04 -14.98
N LEU A 291 17.35 14.84 -14.53
CA LEU A 291 18.77 14.43 -14.53
C LEU A 291 19.12 13.54 -13.33
N LYS A 292 18.48 13.74 -12.17
CA LYS A 292 18.66 12.88 -10.99
C LYS A 292 17.99 11.51 -11.21
N ALA A 293 16.78 11.49 -11.78
CA ALA A 293 16.08 10.24 -12.12
C ALA A 293 16.86 9.40 -13.15
N LYS A 294 17.44 10.03 -14.19
CA LYS A 294 18.30 9.33 -15.16
C LYS A 294 19.57 8.76 -14.53
N LEU A 295 20.17 9.46 -13.56
CA LEU A 295 21.34 8.97 -12.85
C LEU A 295 20.97 7.81 -11.91
N HIS A 296 19.85 7.91 -11.20
CA HIS A 296 19.32 6.85 -10.33
C HIS A 296 18.96 5.60 -11.14
N PHE A 297 18.24 5.75 -12.26
CA PHE A 297 17.93 4.66 -13.18
C PHE A 297 19.18 3.97 -13.71
N LYS A 298 20.24 4.73 -14.03
CA LYS A 298 21.51 4.17 -14.50
C LYS A 298 22.28 3.45 -13.39
N VAL A 299 22.18 3.90 -12.15
CA VAL A 299 22.78 3.24 -10.97
C VAL A 299 22.01 1.96 -10.62
N VAL A 300 20.68 2.01 -10.55
CA VAL A 300 19.81 0.86 -10.28
C VAL A 300 19.91 -0.18 -11.40
N SER A 301 19.91 0.23 -12.67
CA SER A 301 20.14 -0.66 -13.81
C SER A 301 21.53 -1.32 -13.78
N LYS A 302 22.55 -0.60 -13.31
CA LYS A 302 23.91 -1.13 -13.17
C LYS A 302 24.04 -2.08 -11.98
N ALA A 303 23.31 -1.85 -10.90
CA ALA A 303 23.23 -2.75 -9.75
C ALA A 303 22.48 -4.04 -10.10
N LEU A 304 21.34 -3.96 -10.80
CA LEU A 304 20.56 -5.11 -11.27
C LEU A 304 21.36 -5.98 -12.26
N ARG A 305 22.11 -5.37 -13.20
CA ARG A 305 22.99 -6.12 -14.12
C ARG A 305 24.14 -6.83 -13.40
N ARG A 306 24.69 -6.24 -12.34
CA ARG A 306 25.75 -6.85 -11.53
C ARG A 306 25.23 -8.02 -10.68
N SER A 307 24.01 -7.91 -10.15
CA SER A 307 23.33 -9.00 -9.44
C SER A 307 23.04 -10.20 -10.36
N SER A 308 22.57 -9.94 -11.58
CA SER A 308 22.34 -10.98 -12.59
C SER A 308 23.62 -11.74 -13.00
N HIS A 309 24.77 -11.06 -13.09
CA HIS A 309 26.06 -11.72 -13.36
C HIS A 309 26.63 -12.49 -12.17
N ALA A 310 26.30 -12.10 -10.93
CA ALA A 310 26.71 -12.85 -9.73
C ALA A 310 25.94 -14.18 -9.63
N HIS A 311 24.68 -14.21 -10.05
CA HIS A 311 23.85 -15.41 -10.04
C HIS A 311 24.22 -16.42 -11.13
N ALA A 312 24.74 -15.96 -12.28
CA ALA A 312 25.20 -16.83 -13.36
C ALA A 312 26.47 -17.63 -13.00
N LYS A 313 27.29 -17.16 -12.05
CA LYS A 313 28.50 -17.87 -11.60
C LYS A 313 28.25 -18.93 -10.53
N PHE A 314 27.04 -19.01 -9.98
CA PHE A 314 26.67 -19.97 -8.94
C PHE A 314 25.96 -21.22 -9.50
N VAL A 315 25.69 -21.25 -10.82
CA VAL A 315 25.01 -22.37 -11.50
C VAL A 315 25.99 -23.27 -12.27
N ASP A 316 27.27 -22.90 -12.33
CA ASP A 316 28.35 -23.70 -12.97
C ASP A 316 29.29 -24.38 -11.94
N LEU A 317 28.82 -24.60 -10.71
CA LEU A 317 29.47 -25.43 -9.68
C LEU A 317 28.49 -26.51 -9.19
#